data_AF-A0A4V6A9K5-F1
#
_entry.id   AF-A0A4V6A9K5-F1
#
_cell.length_a   1.000
_cell.length_b   1.000
_cell.length_c   1.000
_cell.angle_alpha   90.00
_cell.angle_beta   90.00
_cell.angle_gamma   90.00
#
_symmetry.space_group_name_H-M   'P 1'
#
loop_
_entity.id
_entity.type
_entity.pdbx_description
1 polymer ?
#
loop_
_entity_poly.entity_id
_entity_poly.type
_entity_poly.pdbx_seq_one_letter_code
_entity_poly.pdbx_strand_id
1 'polypeptide(L)'
;MIGRRDGALMRNNSSNQSLLKSRIAIAIAIGMFLGCIFAFFFPHGIFSSNSPHFDHNHLTRSISQVVSTSCESSDSLNMLKAEFVAASEKNAELKKQVNVLIEKLRLAEQGKDHAEKQVLVLGEPHKAGPFGTVQGLRTNPTVVPDDSVNPRLANILEKIAVGKELIVALANSNVKDMLEVWFKSIQKVGIPNYLVVALDDEIAKFCESNDVPVYKRDPDKGIDSVGKTGGNHAVSGLKFHILREFLQLGYSVLLSDVDIVYLQNPFHYLYRDSDVESMSDGHNNMTAYGYNDVFDEPAMGWARYAHTMRIWVYNSGFFYIRPTIPSIELLDRVANRLSRGNAWDQAVFNEELFFPSHPGYDGLYASRRTMDFYLFMNSKVLFKTVRKNANLRKIKPVIVHINYHPDKLPRMHAVVEFYVNGKQDALSSFPDGSE
;
A
#
# COMPACT_ATOMS: atom_id res chain seq x y z
N MET A 1 -36.07 -50.86 -38.01
CA MET A 1 -37.35 -50.37 -37.47
C MET A 1 -37.07 -49.02 -36.83
N ILE A 2 -37.27 -47.87 -37.50
CA ILE A 2 -38.54 -47.15 -37.75
C ILE A 2 -39.38 -47.01 -36.48
N GLY A 3 -39.60 -45.76 -36.06
CA GLY A 3 -40.53 -45.42 -34.98
C GLY A 3 -40.52 -43.93 -34.62
N ARG A 4 -40.88 -43.07 -35.58
CA ARG A 4 -41.21 -41.64 -35.40
C ARG A 4 -42.69 -41.54 -34.97
N ARG A 5 -43.05 -40.66 -34.03
CA ARG A 5 -44.33 -39.93 -34.07
C ARG A 5 -44.36 -38.72 -33.13
N ASP A 6 -44.89 -37.64 -33.70
CA ASP A 6 -45.05 -36.28 -33.21
C ASP A 6 -46.17 -36.11 -32.15
N GLY A 7 -46.11 -34.99 -31.44
CA GLY A 7 -47.21 -34.44 -30.64
C GLY A 7 -46.95 -32.99 -30.22
N ALA A 8 -47.52 -32.05 -30.98
CA ALA A 8 -47.45 -30.60 -30.77
C ALA A 8 -48.44 -30.10 -29.71
N LEU A 9 -48.07 -29.06 -28.95
CA LEU A 9 -49.01 -28.17 -28.25
C LEU A 9 -48.49 -26.73 -28.28
N MET A 10 -49.03 -25.95 -29.22
CA MET A 10 -48.97 -24.48 -29.21
C MET A 10 -49.96 -23.93 -28.18
N ARG A 11 -49.55 -22.93 -27.39
CA ARG A 11 -50.47 -22.04 -26.66
C ARG A 11 -50.01 -20.59 -26.80
N ASN A 12 -50.86 -19.80 -27.43
CA ASN A 12 -50.78 -18.36 -27.68
C ASN A 12 -50.50 -17.53 -26.42
N ASN A 13 -49.59 -16.55 -26.53
CA ASN A 13 -49.44 -15.46 -25.56
C ASN A 13 -49.15 -14.11 -26.27
N SER A 14 -49.94 -13.78 -27.30
CA SER A 14 -49.87 -12.50 -28.03
C SER A 14 -50.78 -11.39 -27.47
N SER A 15 -51.33 -11.54 -26.25
CA SER A 15 -52.25 -10.56 -25.65
C SER A 15 -51.63 -9.61 -24.62
N ASN A 16 -50.41 -9.87 -24.13
CA ASN A 16 -49.79 -9.06 -23.05
C ASN A 16 -48.89 -7.91 -23.54
N GLN A 17 -48.50 -7.88 -24.82
CA GLN A 17 -47.68 -6.78 -25.36
C GLN A 17 -48.50 -5.56 -25.82
N SER A 18 -49.80 -5.69 -26.10
CA SER A 18 -50.63 -4.55 -26.54
C SER A 18 -51.09 -3.66 -25.38
N LEU A 19 -51.39 -4.24 -24.21
CA LEU A 19 -51.83 -3.51 -23.01
C LEU A 19 -50.71 -2.65 -22.38
N LEU A 20 -49.46 -3.09 -22.42
CA LEU A 20 -48.30 -2.36 -21.89
C LEU A 20 -47.93 -1.14 -22.75
N LYS A 21 -48.05 -1.24 -24.08
CA LYS A 21 -47.82 -0.11 -25.01
C LYS A 21 -48.87 0.99 -24.85
N SER A 22 -50.12 0.62 -24.53
CA SER A 22 -51.22 1.57 -24.30
C SER A 22 -51.00 2.44 -23.05
N ARG A 23 -50.48 1.88 -21.96
CA ARG A 23 -50.23 2.62 -20.71
C ARG A 23 -49.09 3.64 -20.82
N ILE A 24 -48.04 3.31 -21.58
CA ILE A 24 -46.92 4.23 -21.81
C ILE A 24 -47.36 5.40 -22.70
N ALA A 25 -48.17 5.14 -23.72
CA ALA A 25 -48.73 6.19 -24.58
C ALA A 25 -49.64 7.16 -23.79
N ILE A 26 -50.46 6.64 -22.88
CA ILE A 26 -51.31 7.46 -22.01
C ILE A 26 -50.46 8.34 -21.05
N ALA A 27 -49.40 7.77 -20.46
CA ALA A 27 -48.52 8.53 -19.57
C ALA A 27 -47.78 9.67 -20.30
N ILE A 28 -47.34 9.43 -21.54
CA ILE A 28 -46.71 10.46 -22.38
C ILE A 28 -47.72 11.57 -22.71
N ALA A 29 -48.96 11.22 -23.07
CA ALA A 29 -50.00 12.20 -23.37
C ALA A 29 -50.35 13.08 -22.15
N ILE A 30 -50.44 12.48 -20.96
CA ILE A 30 -50.67 13.22 -19.70
C ILE A 30 -49.50 14.15 -19.39
N GLY A 31 -48.26 13.68 -19.55
CA GLY A 31 -47.06 14.48 -19.33
C GLY A 31 -46.97 15.68 -20.27
N MET A 32 -47.29 15.49 -21.56
CA MET A 32 -47.36 16.58 -22.52
C MET A 32 -48.46 17.59 -22.20
N PHE A 33 -49.64 17.12 -21.77
CA PHE A 33 -50.76 18.01 -21.43
C PHE A 33 -50.45 18.85 -20.19
N LEU A 34 -49.89 18.25 -19.13
CA LEU A 34 -49.44 18.99 -17.94
C LEU A 34 -48.31 19.96 -18.27
N GLY A 35 -47.35 19.58 -19.12
CA GLY A 35 -46.28 20.45 -19.59
C GLY A 35 -46.81 21.68 -20.34
N CYS A 36 -47.81 21.49 -21.21
CA CYS A 36 -48.47 22.59 -21.93
C CYS A 36 -49.25 23.52 -20.99
N ILE A 37 -49.93 23.00 -19.96
CA ILE A 37 -50.60 23.81 -18.94
C ILE A 37 -49.58 24.65 -18.17
N PHE A 38 -48.47 24.06 -17.72
CA PHE A 38 -47.43 24.80 -17.02
C PHE A 38 -46.76 25.87 -17.89
N ALA A 39 -46.54 25.60 -19.17
CA ALA A 39 -45.99 26.59 -20.11
C ALA A 39 -46.95 27.75 -20.41
N PHE A 40 -48.27 27.50 -20.44
CA PHE A 40 -49.27 28.52 -20.72
C PHE A 40 -49.55 29.42 -19.50
N PHE A 41 -49.59 28.85 -18.30
CA PHE A 41 -49.89 29.60 -17.08
C PHE A 41 -48.64 30.19 -16.38
N PHE A 42 -47.44 29.71 -16.69
CA PHE A 42 -46.18 30.21 -16.12
C PHE A 42 -45.12 30.52 -17.21
N PRO A 43 -45.37 31.46 -18.15
CA PRO A 43 -44.47 31.76 -19.26
C PRO A 43 -43.10 32.35 -18.84
N HIS A 44 -42.93 32.69 -17.56
CA HIS A 44 -41.67 33.23 -16.99
C HIS A 44 -41.07 32.36 -15.86
N GLY A 45 -41.52 31.10 -15.73
CA GLY A 45 -41.02 30.17 -14.71
C GLY A 45 -41.53 30.47 -13.29
N ILE A 46 -41.41 29.47 -12.40
CA ILE A 46 -42.00 29.48 -11.04
C ILE A 46 -41.00 30.06 -9.99
N PHE A 47 -39.77 30.38 -10.40
CA PHE A 47 -38.76 31.01 -9.56
C PHE A 47 -38.15 32.21 -10.26
N SER A 48 -38.64 33.41 -9.93
CA SER A 48 -37.99 34.67 -10.30
C SER A 48 -36.85 34.94 -9.32
N SER A 49 -35.60 34.85 -9.76
CA SER A 49 -34.45 35.37 -9.03
C SER A 49 -34.37 36.89 -9.22
N ASN A 50 -35.02 37.65 -8.34
CA ASN A 50 -34.73 39.08 -8.23
C ASN A 50 -33.38 39.23 -7.52
N SER A 51 -32.34 39.60 -8.27
CA SER A 51 -31.10 40.12 -7.72
C SER A 51 -31.29 41.62 -7.45
N PRO A 52 -31.17 42.11 -6.20
CA PRO A 52 -31.01 43.54 -5.97
C PRO A 52 -29.53 43.90 -6.12
N HIS A 53 -29.25 44.75 -7.11
CA HIS A 53 -28.05 45.56 -7.14
C HIS A 53 -27.99 46.42 -5.87
N PHE A 54 -26.93 46.24 -5.08
CA PHE A 54 -26.58 47.15 -3.99
C PHE A 54 -25.92 48.40 -4.60
N ASP A 55 -26.65 49.51 -4.66
CA ASP A 55 -26.09 50.84 -4.84
C ASP A 55 -25.71 51.40 -3.45
N HIS A 56 -24.41 51.42 -3.15
CA HIS A 56 -23.87 52.22 -2.07
C HIS A 56 -23.90 53.69 -2.48
N ASN A 57 -24.98 54.41 -2.18
CA ASN A 57 -25.00 55.87 -1.98
C ASN A 57 -26.44 56.33 -1.74
N HIS A 58 -26.94 56.26 -0.49
CA HIS A 58 -27.94 57.19 0.04
C HIS A 58 -28.25 56.87 1.52
N LEU A 59 -27.33 57.21 2.41
CA LEU A 59 -27.58 57.24 3.86
C LEU A 59 -27.04 58.56 4.41
N THR A 60 -27.63 59.66 3.97
CA THR A 60 -27.43 61.00 4.56
C THR A 60 -28.56 61.93 4.12
N ARG A 61 -29.79 61.62 4.53
CA ARG A 61 -30.90 62.57 4.75
C ARG A 61 -32.21 61.80 4.89
N SER A 62 -32.62 61.56 6.13
CA SER A 62 -34.02 61.64 6.55
C SER A 62 -34.09 61.23 8.02
N ILE A 63 -33.73 62.13 8.92
CA ILE A 63 -34.23 62.11 10.30
C ILE A 63 -34.87 63.47 10.51
N SER A 64 -36.12 63.57 10.05
CA SER A 64 -37.06 64.56 10.58
C SER A 64 -38.46 63.96 10.46
N GLN A 65 -39.13 63.91 11.60
CA GLN A 65 -40.54 63.53 11.79
C GLN A 65 -40.86 62.04 11.78
N VAL A 66 -40.79 61.41 12.97
CA VAL A 66 -41.89 60.57 13.43
C VAL A 66 -42.19 60.90 14.89
N VAL A 67 -43.42 61.35 15.10
CA VAL A 67 -44.05 61.62 16.38
C VAL A 67 -44.39 60.27 17.05
N SER A 68 -43.98 60.15 18.31
CA SER A 68 -44.60 59.41 19.42
C SER A 68 -45.82 58.52 19.10
N THR A 69 -45.63 57.21 19.21
CA THR A 69 -46.62 56.30 19.81
C THR A 69 -45.94 55.34 20.79
N SER A 70 -46.73 54.92 21.76
CA SER A 70 -46.42 54.34 23.08
C SER A 70 -45.45 53.15 23.13
N CYS A 71 -44.69 53.09 24.24
CA CYS A 71 -43.92 51.95 24.73
C CYS A 71 -44.61 50.59 24.49
N GLU A 72 -44.01 49.77 23.63
CA GLU A 72 -43.97 48.32 23.88
C GLU A 72 -42.83 48.05 24.87
N SER A 73 -43.09 47.17 25.84
CA SER A 73 -42.26 46.97 27.04
C SER A 73 -40.80 46.65 26.71
N SER A 74 -39.87 47.24 27.47
CA SER A 74 -38.44 46.89 27.43
C SER A 74 -38.19 45.38 27.57
N ASP A 75 -39.12 44.69 28.22
CA ASP A 75 -39.07 43.25 28.46
C ASP A 75 -39.29 42.44 27.18
N SER A 76 -40.17 42.91 26.27
CA SER A 76 -40.40 42.23 24.98
C SER A 76 -39.18 42.33 24.07
N LEU A 77 -38.48 43.46 24.07
CA LEU A 77 -37.26 43.68 23.30
C LEU A 77 -36.10 42.84 23.86
N ASN A 78 -35.97 42.77 25.19
CA ASN A 78 -34.96 41.94 25.85
C ASN A 78 -35.20 40.44 25.61
N MET A 79 -36.46 40.00 25.59
CA MET A 79 -36.84 38.63 25.24
C MET A 79 -36.47 38.31 23.78
N LEU A 80 -36.79 39.20 22.84
CA LEU A 80 -36.43 39.03 21.42
C LEU A 80 -34.91 38.93 21.20
N LYS A 81 -34.12 39.73 21.94
CA LYS A 81 -32.65 39.67 21.91
C LYS A 81 -32.13 38.34 22.44
N ALA A 82 -32.69 37.83 23.53
CA ALA A 82 -32.32 36.54 24.09
C ALA A 82 -32.63 35.40 23.11
N GLU A 83 -33.79 35.42 22.47
CA GLU A 83 -34.17 34.46 21.43
C GLU A 83 -33.25 34.55 20.19
N PHE A 84 -32.87 35.76 19.77
CA PHE A 84 -31.93 35.95 18.67
C PHE A 84 -30.53 35.38 18.98
N VAL A 85 -30.02 35.60 20.18
CA VAL A 85 -28.72 35.04 20.61
C VAL A 85 -28.79 33.51 20.64
N ALA A 86 -29.84 32.94 21.23
CA ALA A 86 -30.03 31.49 21.27
C ALA A 86 -30.17 30.87 19.87
N ALA A 87 -30.89 31.55 18.95
CA ALA A 87 -31.00 31.13 17.56
C ALA A 87 -29.66 31.22 16.82
N SER A 88 -28.85 32.26 17.10
CA SER A 88 -27.51 32.45 16.53
C SER A 88 -26.55 31.34 16.98
N GLU A 89 -26.54 31.00 18.27
CA GLU A 89 -25.73 29.91 18.82
C GLU A 89 -26.12 28.55 18.21
N LYS A 90 -27.43 28.29 18.10
CA LYS A 90 -27.95 27.08 17.45
C LYS A 90 -27.56 27.02 15.97
N ASN A 91 -27.54 28.15 15.27
CA ASN A 91 -27.07 28.23 13.89
C ASN A 91 -25.56 27.95 13.77
N ALA A 92 -24.75 28.42 14.72
CA ALA A 92 -23.32 28.13 14.74
C ALA A 92 -23.04 26.63 14.98
N GLU A 93 -23.82 25.99 15.85
CA GLU A 93 -23.74 24.55 16.10
C GLU A 93 -24.19 23.72 14.90
N LEU A 94 -25.32 24.10 14.26
CA LEU A 94 -25.77 23.45 13.03
C LEU A 94 -24.73 23.56 11.91
N LYS A 95 -24.05 24.70 11.76
CA LYS A 95 -22.96 24.85 10.80
C LYS A 95 -21.80 23.88 11.08
N LYS A 96 -21.43 23.67 12.34
CA LYS A 96 -20.40 22.68 12.70
C LYS A 96 -20.84 21.26 12.33
N GLN A 97 -22.08 20.90 12.64
CA GLN A 97 -22.63 19.58 12.32
C GLN A 97 -22.68 19.34 10.80
N VAL A 98 -23.07 20.35 10.03
CA VAL A 98 -23.06 20.31 8.55
C VAL A 98 -21.63 20.07 8.03
N ASN A 99 -20.62 20.76 8.56
CA ASN A 99 -19.23 20.55 8.14
C ASN A 99 -18.74 19.12 8.44
N VAL A 100 -19.07 18.57 9.62
CA VAL A 100 -18.73 17.18 9.97
C VAL A 100 -19.45 16.19 9.05
N LEU A 101 -20.72 16.44 8.72
CA LEU A 101 -21.49 15.62 7.79
C LEU A 101 -20.94 15.68 6.37
N ILE A 102 -20.50 16.85 5.90
CA ILE A 102 -19.83 17.01 4.60
C ILE A 102 -18.54 16.19 4.55
N GLU A 103 -17.75 16.18 5.62
CA GLU A 103 -16.52 15.38 5.66
C GLU A 103 -16.81 13.87 5.68
N LYS A 104 -17.82 13.45 6.44
CA LYS A 104 -18.30 12.05 6.41
C LYS A 104 -18.86 11.66 5.05
N LEU A 105 -19.57 12.56 4.37
CA LEU A 105 -20.08 12.35 3.02
C LEU A 105 -18.91 12.18 2.04
N ARG A 106 -17.89 13.05 2.13
CA ARG A 106 -16.68 12.97 1.31
C ARG A 106 -15.95 11.64 1.50
N LEU A 107 -15.81 11.17 2.74
CA LEU A 107 -15.21 9.86 3.06
C LEU A 107 -16.07 8.70 2.53
N ALA A 108 -17.40 8.80 2.64
CA ALA A 108 -18.32 7.79 2.12
C ALA A 108 -18.33 7.75 0.58
N GLU A 109 -18.26 8.90 -0.08
CA GLU A 109 -18.12 9.03 -1.54
C GLU A 109 -16.77 8.50 -2.01
N GLN A 110 -15.67 8.79 -1.31
CA GLN A 110 -14.36 8.20 -1.58
C GLN A 110 -14.37 6.68 -1.42
N GLY A 111 -15.04 6.15 -0.38
CA GLY A 111 -15.22 4.71 -0.18
C GLY A 111 -16.07 4.06 -1.28
N LYS A 112 -17.11 4.76 -1.74
CA LYS A 112 -17.97 4.33 -2.86
C LYS A 112 -17.20 4.35 -4.18
N ASP A 113 -16.42 5.40 -4.45
CA ASP A 113 -15.50 5.47 -5.59
C ASP A 113 -14.43 4.38 -5.52
N HIS A 114 -13.97 4.01 -4.32
CA HIS A 114 -13.03 2.92 -4.13
C HIS A 114 -13.66 1.55 -4.40
N ALA A 115 -14.91 1.35 -3.96
CA ALA A 115 -15.68 0.13 -4.25
C ALA A 115 -16.04 0.05 -5.75
N GLU A 116 -16.43 1.17 -6.36
CA GLU A 116 -16.69 1.27 -7.80
C GLU A 116 -15.42 1.07 -8.61
N LYS A 117 -14.26 1.62 -8.18
CA LYS A 117 -12.96 1.35 -8.80
C LYS A 117 -12.49 -0.09 -8.59
N GLN A 118 -12.77 -0.71 -7.44
CA GLN A 118 -12.52 -2.15 -7.26
C GLN A 118 -13.41 -2.97 -8.20
N VAL A 119 -14.70 -2.63 -8.35
CA VAL A 119 -15.59 -3.27 -9.33
C VAL A 119 -15.14 -3.01 -10.76
N LEU A 120 -14.61 -1.81 -11.07
CA LEU A 120 -14.07 -1.47 -12.39
C LEU A 120 -12.76 -2.23 -12.70
N VAL A 121 -11.90 -2.42 -11.69
CA VAL A 121 -10.63 -3.18 -11.77
C VAL A 121 -10.90 -4.69 -11.81
N LEU A 122 -11.95 -5.17 -11.16
CA LEU A 122 -12.41 -6.57 -11.20
C LEU A 122 -13.25 -6.89 -12.45
N GLY A 123 -13.66 -5.86 -13.21
CA GLY A 123 -14.49 -5.95 -14.41
C GLY A 123 -15.88 -6.54 -14.17
N GLU A 124 -16.64 -6.72 -15.26
CA GLU A 124 -17.90 -7.48 -15.21
C GLU A 124 -17.68 -8.90 -14.65
N PRO A 125 -18.71 -9.58 -14.13
CA PRO A 125 -18.59 -10.97 -13.68
C PRO A 125 -18.03 -11.86 -14.80
N HIS A 126 -16.75 -12.21 -14.71
CA HIS A 126 -16.10 -13.04 -15.71
C HIS A 126 -16.51 -14.50 -15.50
N LYS A 127 -16.97 -15.16 -16.55
CA LYS A 127 -17.14 -16.63 -16.52
C LYS A 127 -15.76 -17.27 -16.36
N ALA A 128 -15.66 -18.26 -15.48
CA ALA A 128 -14.44 -19.06 -15.37
C ALA A 128 -14.10 -19.67 -16.73
N GLY A 129 -12.86 -19.49 -17.18
CA GLY A 129 -12.34 -20.11 -18.39
C GLY A 129 -12.27 -21.65 -18.27
N PRO A 130 -11.88 -22.34 -19.35
CA PRO A 130 -11.67 -23.79 -19.33
C PRO A 130 -10.72 -24.27 -18.22
N PHE A 131 -10.76 -25.57 -17.94
CA PHE A 131 -9.88 -26.21 -16.96
C PHE A 131 -8.40 -25.89 -17.26
N GLY A 132 -7.66 -25.42 -16.24
CA GLY A 132 -6.25 -25.07 -16.35
C GLY A 132 -5.95 -23.68 -16.92
N THR A 133 -6.95 -22.90 -17.36
CA THR A 133 -6.72 -21.55 -17.92
C THR A 133 -7.10 -20.41 -16.98
N VAL A 134 -7.78 -20.71 -15.87
CA VAL A 134 -8.22 -19.69 -14.90
C VAL A 134 -7.01 -19.17 -14.11
N GLN A 135 -6.80 -17.86 -14.15
CA GLN A 135 -5.80 -17.18 -13.32
C GLN A 135 -6.52 -16.19 -12.40
N GLY A 136 -6.23 -16.26 -11.10
CA GLY A 136 -6.70 -15.25 -10.14
C GLY A 136 -5.97 -13.94 -10.34
N LEU A 137 -6.59 -12.83 -9.95
CA LEU A 137 -5.89 -11.55 -9.79
C LEU A 137 -4.82 -11.72 -8.72
N ARG A 138 -3.56 -11.57 -9.12
CA ARG A 138 -2.42 -11.74 -8.21
C ARG A 138 -1.99 -10.43 -7.55
N THR A 139 -2.37 -9.29 -8.12
CA THR A 139 -2.02 -7.96 -7.58
C THR A 139 -3.27 -7.20 -7.19
N ASN A 140 -3.30 -6.73 -5.94
CA ASN A 140 -4.27 -5.74 -5.51
C ASN A 140 -4.00 -4.38 -6.20
N PRO A 141 -5.03 -3.54 -6.40
CA PRO A 141 -4.84 -2.19 -6.91
C PRO A 141 -3.97 -1.38 -5.95
N THR A 142 -3.16 -0.48 -6.51
CA THR A 142 -2.37 0.45 -5.72
C THR A 142 -3.26 1.48 -5.05
N VAL A 143 -2.85 1.96 -3.87
CA VAL A 143 -3.53 3.06 -3.18
C VAL A 143 -3.39 4.37 -3.96
N VAL A 144 -4.31 5.30 -3.70
CA VAL A 144 -4.18 6.67 -4.18
C VAL A 144 -3.07 7.35 -3.35
N PRO A 145 -2.04 7.94 -3.99
CA PRO A 145 -1.00 8.68 -3.28
C PRO A 145 -1.58 9.80 -2.41
N ASP A 146 -1.09 9.91 -1.17
CA ASP A 146 -1.40 11.02 -0.27
C ASP A 146 -0.15 11.78 0.14
N ASP A 147 0.19 12.81 -0.63
CA ASP A 147 1.38 13.65 -0.41
C ASP A 147 1.36 14.39 0.94
N SER A 148 0.18 14.52 1.58
CA SER A 148 0.07 15.16 2.90
C SER A 148 0.71 14.33 4.03
N VAL A 149 0.90 13.02 3.82
CA VAL A 149 1.54 12.12 4.79
C VAL A 149 2.97 12.56 5.08
N ASN A 150 3.74 12.89 4.03
CA ASN A 150 5.13 13.32 4.17
C ASN A 150 5.56 14.14 2.94
N PRO A 151 5.23 15.45 2.90
CA PRO A 151 5.47 16.28 1.72
C PRO A 151 6.95 16.38 1.34
N ARG A 152 7.86 16.35 2.33
CA ARG A 152 9.30 16.40 2.06
C ARG A 152 9.78 15.12 1.39
N LEU A 153 9.35 13.97 1.90
CA LEU A 153 9.68 12.68 1.28
C LEU A 153 9.07 12.61 -0.13
N ALA A 154 7.80 12.99 -0.31
CA ALA A 154 7.14 13.02 -1.62
C ALA A 154 7.95 13.77 -2.69
N ASN A 155 8.42 14.99 -2.36
CA ASN A 155 9.25 15.81 -3.24
C ASN A 155 10.62 15.17 -3.59
N ILE A 156 11.18 14.37 -2.68
CA ILE A 156 12.42 13.64 -2.94
C ILE A 156 12.12 12.45 -3.87
N LEU A 157 11.08 11.68 -3.57
CA LEU A 157 10.69 10.50 -4.33
C LEU A 157 10.32 10.83 -5.77
N GLU A 158 9.65 11.95 -6.01
CA GLU A 158 9.30 12.41 -7.35
C GLU A 158 10.55 12.61 -8.25
N LYS A 159 11.68 12.98 -7.66
CA LYS A 159 12.93 13.24 -8.39
C LYS A 159 13.76 11.99 -8.67
N ILE A 160 13.72 11.01 -7.76
CA ILE A 160 14.65 9.87 -7.77
C ILE A 160 14.00 8.55 -8.17
N ALA A 161 12.69 8.39 -7.97
CA ALA A 161 12.01 7.14 -8.28
C ALA A 161 11.80 7.00 -9.78
N VAL A 162 12.06 5.81 -10.31
CA VAL A 162 11.75 5.46 -11.69
C VAL A 162 10.52 4.57 -11.66
N GLY A 163 9.47 4.91 -12.40
CA GLY A 163 8.23 4.10 -12.41
C GLY A 163 7.55 3.96 -11.03
N LYS A 164 7.74 4.95 -10.14
CA LYS A 164 7.32 4.91 -8.73
C LYS A 164 7.87 3.70 -7.95
N GLU A 165 9.04 3.19 -8.32
CA GLU A 165 9.76 2.18 -7.56
C GLU A 165 11.18 2.65 -7.24
N LEU A 166 11.69 2.23 -6.09
CA LEU A 166 13.06 2.54 -5.67
C LEU A 166 13.58 1.55 -4.63
N ILE A 167 14.91 1.47 -4.53
CA ILE A 167 15.60 0.78 -3.46
C ILE A 167 15.64 1.69 -2.22
N VAL A 168 15.34 1.16 -1.04
CA VAL A 168 15.43 1.91 0.21
C VAL A 168 16.26 1.14 1.22
N ALA A 169 17.29 1.79 1.77
CA ALA A 169 18.09 1.27 2.88
C ALA A 169 18.03 2.22 4.08
N LEU A 170 17.95 1.66 5.29
CA LEU A 170 18.02 2.43 6.53
C LEU A 170 19.40 2.26 7.15
N ALA A 171 20.03 3.36 7.57
CA ALA A 171 21.39 3.31 8.10
C ALA A 171 21.63 4.33 9.23
N ASN A 172 22.43 3.90 10.21
CA ASN A 172 23.07 4.74 11.20
C ASN A 172 24.60 4.59 11.11
N SER A 173 25.32 5.41 11.87
CA SER A 173 26.78 5.48 11.93
C SER A 173 27.46 4.13 12.21
N ASN A 174 26.81 3.21 12.92
CA ASN A 174 27.37 1.88 13.22
C ASN A 174 27.56 0.99 11.98
N VAL A 175 26.85 1.27 10.90
CA VAL A 175 26.88 0.48 9.66
C VAL A 175 27.46 1.24 8.47
N LYS A 176 28.14 2.37 8.72
CA LYS A 176 28.70 3.27 7.72
C LYS A 176 29.59 2.57 6.70
N ASP A 177 30.50 1.71 7.14
CA ASP A 177 31.43 1.02 6.24
C ASP A 177 30.71 0.03 5.31
N MET A 178 29.68 -0.66 5.80
CA MET A 178 28.84 -1.53 4.97
C MET A 178 27.99 -0.70 4.00
N LEU A 179 27.44 0.43 4.47
CA LEU A 179 26.69 1.36 3.62
C LEU A 179 27.54 1.88 2.46
N GLU A 180 28.83 2.14 2.69
CA GLU A 180 29.77 2.54 1.64
C GLU A 180 29.88 1.50 0.53
N VAL A 181 30.07 0.22 0.90
CA VAL A 181 30.11 -0.88 -0.07
C VAL A 181 28.77 -1.02 -0.79
N TRP A 182 27.67 -0.87 -0.06
CA TRP A 182 26.31 -0.93 -0.57
C TRP A 182 26.06 0.10 -1.68
N PHE A 183 26.22 1.41 -1.41
CA PHE A 183 25.93 2.42 -2.44
C PHE A 183 26.96 2.41 -3.56
N LYS A 184 28.24 2.08 -3.29
CA LYS A 184 29.25 1.96 -4.35
C LYS A 184 28.91 0.82 -5.31
N SER A 185 28.36 -0.29 -4.80
CA SER A 185 27.90 -1.39 -5.64
C SER A 185 26.73 -0.97 -6.55
N ILE A 186 25.76 -0.22 -6.01
CA ILE A 186 24.62 0.34 -6.75
C ILE A 186 25.07 1.33 -7.83
N GLN A 187 25.94 2.28 -7.47
CA GLN A 187 26.52 3.27 -8.38
C GLN A 187 27.30 2.59 -9.51
N LYS A 188 28.09 1.56 -9.19
CA LYS A 188 28.88 0.81 -10.19
C LYS A 188 28.01 0.02 -11.17
N VAL A 189 26.87 -0.49 -10.71
CA VAL A 189 25.86 -1.12 -11.58
C VAL A 189 25.09 -0.09 -12.40
N GLY A 190 25.02 1.17 -11.95
CA GLY A 190 24.30 2.25 -12.62
C GLY A 190 22.80 2.23 -12.32
N ILE A 191 22.40 1.85 -11.10
CA ILE A 191 20.98 1.86 -10.69
C ILE A 191 20.62 3.30 -10.25
N PRO A 192 19.65 3.97 -10.90
CA PRO A 192 19.36 5.38 -10.63
C PRO A 192 18.42 5.61 -9.43
N ASN A 193 17.51 4.67 -9.17
CA ASN A 193 16.40 4.82 -8.23
C ASN A 193 16.69 4.12 -6.89
N TYR A 194 17.45 4.79 -6.03
CA TYR A 194 17.73 4.36 -4.67
C TYR A 194 17.75 5.54 -3.70
N LEU A 195 17.48 5.28 -2.43
CA LEU A 195 17.45 6.26 -1.36
C LEU A 195 18.00 5.66 -0.06
N VAL A 196 18.86 6.40 0.62
CA VAL A 196 19.26 6.08 2.00
C VAL A 196 18.36 6.87 2.95
N VAL A 197 17.74 6.18 3.89
CA VAL A 197 17.07 6.80 5.03
C VAL A 197 18.06 6.88 6.18
N ALA A 198 18.57 8.08 6.43
CA ALA A 198 19.55 8.35 7.48
C ALA A 198 18.86 8.42 8.86
N LEU A 199 19.34 7.60 9.79
CA LEU A 199 18.85 7.55 11.17
C LEU A 199 19.63 8.48 12.11
N ASP A 200 20.75 9.05 11.66
CA ASP A 200 21.54 10.05 12.37
C ASP A 200 22.15 11.10 11.43
N ASP A 201 22.72 12.15 12.02
CA ASP A 201 23.36 13.26 11.29
C ASP A 201 24.65 12.85 10.59
N GLU A 202 25.34 11.82 11.08
CA GLU A 202 26.59 11.37 10.49
C GLU A 202 26.34 10.71 9.14
N ILE A 203 25.36 9.80 9.06
CA ILE A 203 24.97 9.16 7.80
C ILE A 203 24.38 10.17 6.82
N ALA A 204 23.59 11.14 7.29
CA ALA A 204 23.06 12.18 6.40
C ALA A 204 24.20 12.93 5.70
N LYS A 205 25.18 13.43 6.45
CA LYS A 205 26.36 14.12 5.91
C LYS A 205 27.23 13.20 5.05
N PHE A 206 27.38 11.94 5.46
CA PHE A 206 28.16 10.95 4.70
C PHE A 206 27.55 10.72 3.31
N CYS A 207 26.23 10.53 3.23
CA CYS A 207 25.54 10.39 1.95
C CYS A 207 25.64 11.67 1.10
N GLU A 208 25.40 12.84 1.69
CA GLU A 208 25.51 14.14 1.00
C GLU A 208 26.92 14.35 0.40
N SER A 209 27.98 14.04 1.16
CA SER A 209 29.36 14.17 0.69
C SER A 209 29.78 13.16 -0.39
N ASN A 210 28.97 12.13 -0.64
CA ASN A 210 29.21 11.10 -1.65
C ASN A 210 28.17 11.13 -2.79
N ASP A 211 27.40 12.22 -2.92
CA ASP A 211 26.33 12.38 -3.91
C ASP A 211 25.30 11.23 -3.88
N VAL A 212 25.02 10.71 -2.69
CA VAL A 212 24.02 9.66 -2.45
C VAL A 212 22.69 10.28 -2.05
N PRO A 213 21.57 10.00 -2.75
CA PRO A 213 20.26 10.48 -2.35
C PRO A 213 19.93 10.05 -0.92
N VAL A 214 19.57 11.01 -0.07
CA VAL A 214 19.33 10.78 1.34
C VAL A 214 18.08 11.47 1.86
N TYR A 215 17.36 10.79 2.74
CA TYR A 215 16.24 11.33 3.50
C TYR A 215 16.51 11.11 4.99
N LYS A 216 16.59 12.20 5.75
CA LYS A 216 16.64 12.14 7.22
C LYS A 216 15.35 12.69 7.76
N ARG A 217 14.61 11.96 8.59
CA ARG A 217 13.36 12.42 9.22
C ARG A 217 13.57 13.68 10.07
N ASP A 218 12.49 14.43 10.27
CA ASP A 218 12.51 15.52 11.25
C ASP A 218 12.78 14.96 12.66
N PRO A 219 13.49 15.71 13.53
CA PRO A 219 13.82 15.23 14.86
C PRO A 219 12.56 14.87 15.65
N ASP A 220 12.47 13.61 16.04
CA ASP A 220 11.46 13.08 16.94
C ASP A 220 12.18 12.37 18.07
N LYS A 221 12.11 12.89 19.29
CA LYS A 221 12.89 12.35 20.42
C LYS A 221 12.64 10.86 20.69
N GLY A 222 11.44 10.35 20.40
CA GLY A 222 11.09 8.93 20.57
C GLY A 222 11.70 8.06 19.47
N ILE A 223 11.63 8.50 18.22
CA ILE A 223 12.16 7.79 17.05
C ILE A 223 13.68 7.93 16.95
N ASP A 224 14.22 9.12 17.21
CA ASP A 224 15.64 9.44 17.15
C ASP A 224 16.45 8.66 18.20
N SER A 225 15.90 8.48 19.40
CA SER A 225 16.55 7.66 20.43
C SER A 225 16.62 6.19 20.01
N VAL A 226 15.55 5.68 19.38
CA VAL A 226 15.52 4.33 18.78
C VAL A 226 16.51 4.20 17.62
N GLY A 227 16.59 5.18 16.72
CA GLY A 227 17.52 5.16 15.59
C GLY A 227 19.00 5.26 15.99
N LYS A 228 19.31 6.05 17.03
CA LYS A 228 20.68 6.31 17.51
C LYS A 228 21.20 5.26 18.49
N THR A 229 20.35 4.78 19.39
CA THR A 229 20.76 3.95 20.54
C THR A 229 19.97 2.65 20.69
N GLY A 230 18.94 2.44 19.85
CA GLY A 230 18.12 1.24 19.89
C GLY A 230 18.90 0.01 19.42
N GLY A 231 18.68 -1.13 20.10
CA GLY A 231 19.11 -2.42 19.57
C GLY A 231 18.38 -2.77 18.28
N ASN A 232 18.86 -3.81 17.56
CA ASN A 232 18.33 -4.25 16.27
C ASN A 232 16.79 -4.33 16.22
N HIS A 233 16.14 -4.73 17.32
CA HIS A 233 14.67 -4.82 17.43
C HIS A 233 13.95 -3.48 17.31
N ALA A 234 14.43 -2.45 18.01
CA ALA A 234 13.78 -1.14 18.02
C ALA A 234 13.95 -0.44 16.66
N VAL A 235 15.15 -0.54 16.07
CA VAL A 235 15.44 -0.06 14.70
C VAL A 235 14.57 -0.80 13.66
N SER A 236 14.30 -2.09 13.89
CA SER A 236 13.42 -2.88 13.01
C SER A 236 11.95 -2.44 13.08
N GLY A 237 11.43 -2.02 14.23
CA GLY A 237 10.08 -1.43 14.30
C GLY A 237 9.97 -0.13 13.50
N LEU A 238 11.02 0.70 13.57
CA LEU A 238 11.12 1.94 12.81
C LEU A 238 11.16 1.69 11.29
N LYS A 239 11.83 0.62 10.86
CA LYS A 239 11.89 0.18 9.45
C LYS A 239 10.50 0.07 8.83
N PHE A 240 9.59 -0.66 9.45
CA PHE A 240 8.24 -0.87 8.89
C PHE A 240 7.39 0.40 8.94
N HIS A 241 7.54 1.24 9.97
CA HIS A 241 6.87 2.53 10.03
C HIS A 241 7.31 3.48 8.91
N ILE A 242 8.61 3.52 8.62
CA ILE A 242 9.15 4.32 7.52
C ILE A 242 8.65 3.79 6.18
N LEU A 243 8.73 2.48 5.93
CA LEU A 243 8.24 1.87 4.70
C LEU A 243 6.75 2.18 4.43
N ARG A 244 5.93 2.24 5.49
CA ARG A 244 4.52 2.57 5.38
C ARG A 244 4.29 3.93 4.72
N GLU A 245 5.09 4.93 5.06
CA GLU A 245 4.97 6.27 4.48
C GLU A 245 5.21 6.25 2.96
N PHE A 246 6.21 5.48 2.48
CA PHE A 246 6.46 5.32 1.05
C PHE A 246 5.26 4.68 0.34
N LEU A 247 4.65 3.66 0.96
CA LEU A 247 3.49 3.00 0.38
C LEU A 247 2.27 3.93 0.32
N GLN A 248 2.05 4.75 1.35
CA GLN A 248 0.97 5.76 1.34
C GLN A 248 1.19 6.86 0.29
N LEU A 249 2.44 7.19 0.00
CA LEU A 249 2.82 8.07 -1.11
C LEU A 249 2.69 7.38 -2.49
N GLY A 250 2.29 6.10 -2.53
CA GLY A 250 2.07 5.36 -3.76
C GLY A 250 3.35 4.89 -4.45
N TYR A 251 4.46 4.74 -3.71
CA TYR A 251 5.72 4.22 -4.21
C TYR A 251 5.91 2.77 -3.77
N SER A 252 6.31 1.91 -4.71
CA SER A 252 6.78 0.55 -4.39
C SER A 252 8.22 0.61 -3.88
N VAL A 253 8.53 -0.19 -2.88
CA VAL A 253 9.85 -0.18 -2.25
C VAL A 253 10.50 -1.54 -2.39
N LEU A 254 11.74 -1.58 -2.89
CA LEU A 254 12.65 -2.69 -2.67
C LEU A 254 13.46 -2.38 -1.41
N LEU A 255 13.02 -2.90 -0.27
CA LEU A 255 13.78 -2.79 0.98
C LEU A 255 15.10 -3.53 0.81
N SER A 256 16.18 -2.89 1.28
CA SER A 256 17.50 -3.49 1.35
C SER A 256 18.15 -3.17 2.69
N ASP A 257 18.58 -4.21 3.40
CA ASP A 257 19.60 -4.07 4.42
C ASP A 257 20.93 -3.66 3.78
N VAL A 258 21.79 -3.06 4.61
CA VAL A 258 23.07 -2.46 4.18
C VAL A 258 24.18 -3.48 3.91
N ASP A 259 23.99 -4.73 4.33
CA ASP A 259 24.93 -5.85 4.13
C ASP A 259 24.67 -6.63 2.83
N ILE A 260 24.20 -5.90 1.81
CA ILE A 260 23.86 -6.41 0.48
C ILE A 260 24.80 -5.79 -0.55
N VAL A 261 25.29 -6.63 -1.46
CA VAL A 261 26.11 -6.21 -2.60
C VAL A 261 25.29 -6.35 -3.89
N TYR A 262 25.12 -5.25 -4.61
CA TYR A 262 24.46 -5.23 -5.92
C TYR A 262 25.44 -5.53 -7.04
N LEU A 263 25.05 -6.46 -7.92
CA LEU A 263 25.86 -6.90 -9.06
C LEU A 263 25.15 -6.67 -10.39
N GLN A 264 23.82 -6.52 -10.36
CA GLN A 264 22.96 -6.17 -11.48
C GLN A 264 21.76 -5.34 -11.00
N ASN A 265 21.08 -4.67 -11.93
CA ASN A 265 19.89 -3.88 -11.61
C ASN A 265 18.73 -4.83 -11.25
N PRO A 266 18.22 -4.81 -9.99
CA PRO A 266 17.19 -5.74 -9.54
C PRO A 266 15.84 -5.52 -10.22
N PHE A 267 15.54 -4.30 -10.68
CA PHE A 267 14.27 -3.98 -11.32
C PHE A 267 14.06 -4.71 -12.65
N HIS A 268 15.13 -5.23 -13.28
CA HIS A 268 15.00 -6.08 -14.46
C HIS A 268 14.60 -7.53 -14.14
N TYR A 269 14.65 -7.92 -12.86
CA TYR A 269 14.45 -9.30 -12.41
C TYR A 269 13.24 -9.48 -11.49
N LEU A 270 12.60 -8.39 -11.06
CA LEU A 270 11.35 -8.43 -10.28
C LEU A 270 10.14 -8.72 -11.17
N TYR A 271 9.26 -9.61 -10.71
CA TYR A 271 8.01 -9.94 -11.42
C TYR A 271 6.90 -8.93 -11.18
N ARG A 272 6.86 -8.31 -9.99
CA ARG A 272 5.85 -7.29 -9.60
C ARG A 272 4.40 -7.77 -9.64
N ASP A 273 4.18 -9.08 -9.67
CA ASP A 273 2.86 -9.71 -9.78
C ASP A 273 2.26 -10.12 -8.42
N SER A 274 2.87 -9.69 -7.32
CA SER A 274 2.43 -9.96 -5.95
C SER A 274 2.55 -8.69 -5.10
N ASP A 275 1.75 -8.59 -4.03
CA ASP A 275 1.85 -7.50 -3.05
C ASP A 275 3.25 -7.45 -2.43
N VAL A 276 3.80 -8.63 -2.11
CA VAL A 276 5.16 -8.82 -1.60
C VAL A 276 5.93 -9.82 -2.48
N GLU A 277 7.10 -9.44 -2.95
CA GLU A 277 8.06 -10.33 -3.61
C GLU A 277 9.34 -10.35 -2.78
N SER A 278 9.66 -11.48 -2.14
CA SER A 278 10.69 -11.55 -1.10
C SER A 278 11.76 -12.60 -1.37
N MET A 279 12.98 -12.28 -0.94
CA MET A 279 14.08 -13.22 -0.88
C MET A 279 13.83 -14.30 0.18
N SER A 280 14.11 -15.56 -0.16
CA SER A 280 14.03 -16.66 0.80
C SER A 280 15.33 -16.85 1.56
N ASP A 281 15.22 -17.22 2.84
CA ASP A 281 16.32 -17.75 3.63
C ASP A 281 16.65 -19.22 3.27
N GLY A 282 15.82 -19.86 2.45
CA GLY A 282 16.09 -21.16 1.85
C GLY A 282 17.39 -21.21 1.05
N HIS A 283 17.94 -22.41 0.85
CA HIS A 283 19.26 -22.60 0.22
C HIS A 283 19.27 -23.64 -0.92
N ASN A 284 18.09 -24.11 -1.31
CA ASN A 284 17.83 -24.98 -2.47
C ASN A 284 16.35 -24.86 -2.87
N ASN A 285 15.95 -25.49 -3.98
CA ASN A 285 14.56 -25.44 -4.46
C ASN A 285 13.52 -25.82 -3.39
N MET A 286 13.75 -26.91 -2.63
CA MET A 286 12.77 -27.36 -1.63
C MET A 286 12.61 -26.35 -0.49
N THR A 287 13.73 -25.85 0.04
CA THR A 287 13.69 -24.93 1.18
C THR A 287 13.22 -23.53 0.77
N ALA A 288 13.59 -23.07 -0.43
CA ALA A 288 13.20 -21.76 -0.94
C ALA A 288 11.74 -21.71 -1.42
N TYR A 289 11.26 -22.75 -2.10
CA TYR A 289 9.94 -22.77 -2.75
C TYR A 289 8.91 -23.64 -2.04
N GLY A 290 9.32 -24.30 -0.97
CA GLY A 290 8.47 -25.14 -0.14
C GLY A 290 8.39 -26.60 -0.61
N TYR A 291 7.99 -27.48 0.30
CA TYR A 291 7.81 -28.90 0.06
C TYR A 291 6.78 -29.52 1.01
N ASN A 292 6.18 -30.62 0.56
CA ASN A 292 5.34 -31.48 1.38
C ASN A 292 6.21 -32.24 2.39
N ASP A 293 5.97 -32.02 3.68
CA ASP A 293 6.64 -32.70 4.79
C ASP A 293 5.63 -33.61 5.50
N VAL A 294 6.09 -34.74 6.03
CA VAL A 294 5.20 -35.73 6.65
C VAL A 294 5.50 -35.81 8.13
N PHE A 295 4.53 -35.40 8.95
CA PHE A 295 4.55 -35.64 10.39
C PHE A 295 4.14 -37.10 10.66
N ASP A 296 4.97 -37.82 11.42
CA ASP A 296 4.74 -39.22 11.77
C ASP A 296 4.30 -39.34 13.23
N GLU A 297 3.08 -39.82 13.43
CA GLU A 297 2.49 -40.10 14.74
C GLU A 297 2.10 -41.59 14.83
N PRO A 298 3.04 -42.47 15.23
CA PRO A 298 2.82 -43.92 15.18
C PRO A 298 1.60 -44.43 15.94
N ALA A 299 1.20 -43.74 17.03
CA ALA A 299 0.04 -44.10 17.85
C ALA A 299 -1.29 -44.06 17.07
N MET A 300 -1.34 -43.33 15.95
CA MET A 300 -2.54 -43.17 15.12
C MET A 300 -2.77 -44.31 14.10
N GLY A 301 -1.87 -45.31 14.06
CA GLY A 301 -2.03 -46.49 13.20
C GLY A 301 -2.12 -46.14 11.72
N TRP A 302 -3.28 -46.36 11.08
CA TRP A 302 -3.50 -46.03 9.67
C TRP A 302 -3.37 -44.53 9.38
N ALA A 303 -3.74 -43.66 10.33
CA ALA A 303 -3.68 -42.20 10.18
C ALA A 303 -2.34 -41.57 10.61
N ARG A 304 -1.28 -42.38 10.83
CA ARG A 304 0.01 -41.92 11.36
C ARG A 304 0.72 -40.85 10.53
N TYR A 305 0.47 -40.77 9.23
CA TYR A 305 1.17 -39.86 8.33
C TYR A 305 0.29 -38.65 8.02
N ALA A 306 0.56 -37.53 8.67
CA ALA A 306 -0.09 -36.26 8.41
C ALA A 306 0.78 -35.40 7.48
N HIS A 307 0.23 -35.01 6.34
CA HIS A 307 0.89 -34.09 5.43
C HIS A 307 0.89 -32.67 6.01
N THR A 308 2.07 -32.05 5.98
CA THR A 308 2.32 -30.66 6.37
C THR A 308 3.02 -29.94 5.23
N MET A 309 2.94 -28.61 5.19
CA MET A 309 3.68 -27.82 4.21
C MET A 309 4.79 -27.07 4.91
N ARG A 310 6.02 -27.20 4.40
CA ARG A 310 7.18 -26.48 4.93
C ARG A 310 7.77 -25.58 3.86
N ILE A 311 8.04 -24.34 4.24
CA ILE A 311 8.80 -23.36 3.47
C ILE A 311 9.70 -22.62 4.44
N TRP A 312 10.92 -22.28 4.02
CA TRP A 312 11.77 -21.45 4.84
C TRP A 312 11.28 -20.01 4.77
N VAL A 313 11.40 -19.32 5.89
CA VAL A 313 10.93 -17.96 6.06
C VAL A 313 11.49 -17.02 4.98
N TYR A 314 10.72 -16.00 4.67
CA TYR A 314 11.16 -14.85 3.90
C TYR A 314 12.08 -13.97 4.73
N ASN A 315 13.08 -13.41 4.06
CA ASN A 315 14.04 -12.54 4.68
C ASN A 315 13.42 -11.14 4.86
N SER A 316 13.47 -10.59 6.08
CA SER A 316 12.93 -9.24 6.38
C SER A 316 13.89 -8.10 6.05
N GLY A 317 15.08 -8.40 5.51
CA GLY A 317 16.11 -7.46 5.07
C GLY A 317 16.16 -7.27 3.55
N PHE A 318 15.46 -8.08 2.76
CA PHE A 318 15.38 -7.87 1.31
C PHE A 318 14.04 -8.34 0.72
N PHE A 319 13.15 -7.40 0.43
CA PHE A 319 11.88 -7.68 -0.23
C PHE A 319 11.36 -6.47 -1.00
N TYR A 320 10.68 -6.72 -2.10
CA TYR A 320 9.91 -5.76 -2.86
C TYR A 320 8.46 -5.74 -2.36
N ILE A 321 7.92 -4.56 -2.11
CA ILE A 321 6.55 -4.38 -1.61
C ILE A 321 5.84 -3.29 -2.40
N ARG A 322 4.61 -3.59 -2.84
CA ARG A 322 3.77 -2.68 -3.62
C ARG A 322 2.93 -1.78 -2.72
N PRO A 323 2.52 -0.58 -3.16
CA PRO A 323 1.67 0.30 -2.37
C PRO A 323 0.20 -0.14 -2.43
N THR A 324 -0.13 -1.31 -1.88
CA THR A 324 -1.49 -1.87 -1.84
C THR A 324 -2.03 -1.88 -0.41
N ILE A 325 -3.35 -1.98 -0.24
CA ILE A 325 -3.95 -2.04 1.11
C ILE A 325 -3.41 -3.22 1.94
N PRO A 326 -3.32 -4.47 1.41
CA PRO A 326 -2.73 -5.57 2.16
C PRO A 326 -1.25 -5.37 2.51
N SER A 327 -0.49 -4.69 1.65
CA SER A 327 0.91 -4.36 1.92
C SER A 327 1.06 -3.36 3.07
N ILE A 328 0.23 -2.31 3.08
CA ILE A 328 0.20 -1.33 4.18
C ILE A 328 -0.25 -2.00 5.47
N GLU A 329 -1.26 -2.86 5.40
CA GLU A 329 -1.75 -3.63 6.55
C GLU A 329 -0.66 -4.56 7.12
N LEU A 330 0.13 -5.23 6.27
CA LEU A 330 1.28 -6.02 6.72
C LEU A 330 2.25 -5.17 7.54
N LEU A 331 2.64 -4.00 7.02
CA LEU A 331 3.56 -3.09 7.71
C LEU A 331 2.98 -2.60 9.05
N ASP A 332 1.68 -2.28 9.08
CA ASP A 332 0.97 -1.87 10.29
C ASP A 332 0.94 -2.97 11.35
N ARG A 333 0.60 -4.21 10.95
CA ARG A 333 0.57 -5.36 11.86
C ARG A 333 1.95 -5.67 12.42
N VAL A 334 2.99 -5.67 11.57
CA VAL A 334 4.37 -5.94 11.99
C VAL A 334 4.88 -4.85 12.93
N ALA A 335 4.72 -3.56 12.58
CA ALA A 335 5.14 -2.46 13.42
C ALA A 335 4.42 -2.46 14.79
N ASN A 336 3.12 -2.73 14.81
CA ASN A 336 2.32 -2.80 16.02
C ASN A 336 2.72 -3.97 16.93
N ARG A 337 3.08 -5.13 16.36
CA ARG A 337 3.56 -6.27 17.15
C ARG A 337 4.96 -6.02 17.72
N LEU A 338 5.85 -5.44 16.93
CA LEU A 338 7.20 -5.10 17.38
C LEU A 338 7.23 -4.01 18.44
N SER A 339 6.23 -3.12 18.49
CA SER A 339 6.15 -2.08 19.53
C SER A 339 5.67 -2.59 20.89
N ARG A 340 5.03 -3.77 20.94
CA ARG A 340 4.40 -4.33 22.16
C ARG A 340 5.27 -5.36 22.88
N GLY A 341 6.40 -5.78 22.32
CA GLY A 341 7.25 -6.79 22.97
C GLY A 341 8.57 -7.04 22.25
N ASN A 342 9.42 -7.83 22.89
CA ASN A 342 10.71 -8.25 22.33
C ASN A 342 10.50 -9.42 21.37
N ALA A 343 10.13 -9.11 20.13
CA ALA A 343 10.03 -10.09 19.06
C ALA A 343 11.08 -9.83 17.97
N TRP A 344 11.47 -10.90 17.27
CA TRP A 344 12.36 -10.80 16.13
C TRP A 344 11.57 -10.37 14.89
N ASP A 345 12.03 -9.35 14.19
CA ASP A 345 11.33 -8.73 13.07
C ASP A 345 11.03 -9.71 11.94
N GLN A 346 11.99 -10.58 11.60
CA GLN A 346 11.80 -11.62 10.60
C GLN A 346 10.71 -12.62 11.01
N ALA A 347 10.67 -13.00 12.29
CA ALA A 347 9.64 -13.90 12.79
C ALA A 347 8.26 -13.26 12.68
N VAL A 348 8.10 -12.03 13.19
CA VAL A 348 6.82 -11.30 13.13
C VAL A 348 6.37 -11.07 11.69
N PHE A 349 7.28 -10.65 10.80
CA PHE A 349 6.99 -10.44 9.38
C PHE A 349 6.43 -11.71 8.72
N ASN A 350 7.03 -12.87 8.99
CA ASN A 350 6.57 -14.13 8.44
C ASN A 350 5.28 -14.62 9.09
N GLU A 351 5.13 -14.50 10.40
CA GLU A 351 3.90 -14.90 11.09
C GLU A 351 2.69 -14.10 10.57
N GLU A 352 2.81 -12.78 10.47
CA GLU A 352 1.73 -11.95 9.90
C GLU A 352 1.44 -12.28 8.44
N LEU A 353 2.47 -12.60 7.66
CA LEU A 353 2.29 -12.94 6.26
C LEU A 353 1.65 -14.33 6.09
N PHE A 354 2.06 -15.34 6.86
CA PHE A 354 1.74 -16.74 6.61
C PHE A 354 0.62 -17.33 7.47
N PHE A 355 0.28 -16.76 8.63
CA PHE A 355 -0.76 -17.32 9.48
C PHE A 355 -2.13 -17.27 8.79
N PRO A 356 -2.86 -18.41 8.73
CA PRO A 356 -4.20 -18.44 8.14
C PRO A 356 -5.20 -17.77 9.08
N SER A 357 -6.32 -17.31 8.53
CA SER A 357 -7.47 -16.90 9.35
C SER A 357 -7.94 -18.06 10.22
N HIS A 358 -8.18 -17.78 11.49
CA HIS A 358 -8.64 -18.75 12.49
C HIS A 358 -9.55 -18.05 13.52
N PRO A 359 -10.26 -18.77 14.41
CA PRO A 359 -11.11 -18.12 15.40
C PRO A 359 -10.37 -17.03 16.18
N GLY A 360 -10.87 -15.80 16.11
CA GLY A 360 -10.27 -14.63 16.78
C GLY A 360 -9.09 -13.97 16.05
N TYR A 361 -8.73 -14.39 14.83
CA TYR A 361 -7.67 -13.77 14.03
C TYR A 361 -8.03 -13.77 12.54
N ASP A 362 -8.11 -12.57 11.96
CA ASP A 362 -8.21 -12.39 10.52
C ASP A 362 -6.81 -12.41 9.91
N GLY A 363 -6.50 -13.47 9.16
CA GLY A 363 -5.23 -13.60 8.45
C GLY A 363 -5.05 -12.51 7.39
N LEU A 364 -3.79 -12.18 7.10
CA LEU A 364 -3.48 -11.18 6.08
C LEU A 364 -3.75 -11.73 4.67
N TYR A 365 -4.45 -10.96 3.86
CA TYR A 365 -4.76 -11.30 2.45
C TYR A 365 -3.80 -10.61 1.46
N ALA A 366 -2.49 -10.70 1.72
CA ALA A 366 -1.46 -10.21 0.82
C ALA A 366 -0.95 -11.35 -0.08
N SER A 367 -0.90 -11.12 -1.39
CA SER A 367 -0.27 -12.07 -2.30
C SER A 367 1.25 -12.01 -2.17
N ARG A 368 1.91 -13.15 -2.42
CA ARG A 368 3.34 -13.29 -2.20
C ARG A 368 4.05 -14.08 -3.29
N ARG A 369 5.29 -13.69 -3.58
CA ARG A 369 6.21 -14.39 -4.47
C ARG A 369 7.57 -14.58 -3.81
N THR A 370 8.14 -15.76 -3.98
CA THR A 370 9.56 -16.01 -3.66
C THR A 370 10.43 -15.62 -4.86
N MET A 371 11.47 -14.81 -4.61
CA MET A 371 12.51 -14.50 -5.58
C MET A 371 13.37 -15.72 -5.93
N ASP A 372 13.98 -15.74 -7.12
CA ASP A 372 14.92 -16.81 -7.49
C ASP A 372 16.15 -16.78 -6.56
N PHE A 373 16.38 -17.86 -5.82
CA PHE A 373 17.42 -17.90 -4.78
C PHE A 373 18.87 -17.93 -5.31
N TYR A 374 19.07 -18.18 -6.61
CA TYR A 374 20.39 -18.03 -7.24
C TYR A 374 20.62 -16.59 -7.74
N LEU A 375 19.57 -15.88 -8.14
CA LEU A 375 19.67 -14.47 -8.53
C LEU A 375 19.68 -13.54 -7.31
N PHE A 376 18.84 -13.80 -6.32
CA PHE A 376 18.74 -13.05 -5.07
C PHE A 376 19.32 -13.88 -3.94
N MET A 377 20.65 -13.95 -3.92
CA MET A 377 21.39 -15.00 -3.24
C MET A 377 21.72 -14.64 -1.79
N ASN A 378 21.35 -15.49 -0.83
CA ASN A 378 21.87 -15.37 0.53
C ASN A 378 23.29 -15.91 0.63
N SER A 379 24.05 -15.41 1.60
CA SER A 379 25.43 -15.81 1.81
C SER A 379 25.60 -17.29 2.11
N LYS A 380 24.61 -17.96 2.72
CA LYS A 380 24.66 -19.42 2.91
C LYS A 380 24.67 -20.17 1.57
N VAL A 381 23.84 -19.76 0.61
CA VAL A 381 23.86 -20.31 -0.76
C VAL A 381 25.21 -20.06 -1.41
N LEU A 382 25.77 -18.85 -1.28
CA LEU A 382 27.07 -18.52 -1.87
C LEU A 382 28.20 -19.38 -1.30
N PHE A 383 28.38 -19.36 0.02
CA PHE A 383 29.54 -19.94 0.69
C PHE A 383 29.44 -21.46 0.85
N LYS A 384 28.25 -22.03 1.06
CA LYS A 384 28.13 -23.49 1.19
C LYS A 384 28.01 -24.21 -0.15
N THR A 385 27.44 -23.56 -1.18
CA THR A 385 27.03 -24.24 -2.41
C THR A 385 27.67 -23.64 -3.65
N VAL A 386 27.36 -22.39 -3.98
CA VAL A 386 27.69 -21.80 -5.28
C VAL A 386 29.20 -21.72 -5.49
N ARG A 387 29.97 -21.22 -4.51
CA ARG A 387 31.42 -21.07 -4.65
C ARG A 387 32.17 -22.40 -4.84
N LYS A 388 31.55 -23.53 -4.52
CA LYS A 388 32.16 -24.88 -4.58
C LYS A 388 31.84 -25.63 -5.86
N ASN A 389 30.87 -25.14 -6.65
CA ASN A 389 30.42 -25.81 -7.87
C ASN A 389 30.87 -25.02 -9.11
N ALA A 390 31.68 -25.65 -9.97
CA ALA A 390 32.26 -25.00 -11.15
C ALA A 390 31.23 -24.42 -12.14
N ASN A 391 30.02 -24.98 -12.21
CA ASN A 391 28.96 -24.45 -13.06
C ASN A 391 28.20 -23.33 -12.37
N LEU A 392 27.87 -23.48 -11.08
CA LEU A 392 27.14 -22.43 -10.34
C LEU A 392 27.97 -21.16 -10.15
N ARG A 393 29.30 -21.28 -9.99
CA ARG A 393 30.21 -20.12 -9.91
C ARG A 393 30.15 -19.18 -11.10
N LYS A 394 29.65 -19.65 -12.26
CA LYS A 394 29.49 -18.84 -13.48
C LYS A 394 28.24 -17.97 -13.44
N ILE A 395 27.29 -18.26 -12.55
CA ILE A 395 26.10 -17.44 -12.35
C ILE A 395 26.56 -16.11 -11.78
N LYS A 396 26.15 -15.02 -12.44
CA LYS A 396 26.23 -13.68 -11.86
C LYS A 396 24.90 -13.41 -11.14
N PRO A 397 24.85 -13.37 -9.81
CA PRO A 397 23.62 -13.01 -9.11
C PRO A 397 23.25 -11.55 -9.39
N VAL A 398 22.02 -11.19 -9.04
CA VAL A 398 21.54 -9.81 -9.01
C VAL A 398 22.07 -9.12 -7.76
N ILE A 399 21.92 -9.79 -6.61
CA ILE A 399 22.45 -9.37 -5.32
C ILE A 399 23.05 -10.55 -4.57
N VAL A 400 23.95 -10.24 -3.63
CA VAL A 400 24.33 -11.16 -2.57
C VAL A 400 24.07 -10.51 -1.22
N HIS A 401 23.27 -11.16 -0.36
CA HIS A 401 22.95 -10.70 0.99
C HIS A 401 23.78 -11.46 2.03
N ILE A 402 24.57 -10.77 2.84
CA ILE A 402 25.43 -11.37 3.87
C ILE A 402 24.69 -11.59 5.20
N ASN A 403 23.50 -12.16 5.14
CA ASN A 403 22.61 -12.37 6.29
C ASN A 403 22.96 -13.58 7.19
N TYR A 404 23.69 -14.58 6.71
CA TYR A 404 24.00 -15.82 7.44
C TYR A 404 25.36 -15.83 8.14
N HIS A 405 26.16 -14.77 8.00
CA HIS A 405 27.54 -14.73 8.50
C HIS A 405 27.79 -13.44 9.30
N PRO A 406 28.50 -13.49 10.44
CA PRO A 406 28.73 -12.33 11.29
C PRO A 406 29.80 -11.38 10.72
N ASP A 407 30.78 -11.90 9.98
CA ASP A 407 31.86 -11.17 9.32
C ASP A 407 31.39 -10.53 8.00
N LYS A 408 30.34 -9.71 8.10
CA LYS A 408 29.61 -9.14 6.97
C LYS A 408 30.49 -8.33 6.02
N LEU A 409 31.17 -7.31 6.55
CA LEU A 409 31.96 -6.37 5.74
C LEU A 409 33.11 -7.05 4.96
N PRO A 410 33.98 -7.88 5.57
CA PRO A 410 35.00 -8.63 4.82
C PRO A 410 34.43 -9.49 3.69
N ARG A 411 33.28 -10.15 3.93
CA ARG A 411 32.62 -10.97 2.91
C ARG A 411 31.99 -10.13 1.80
N MET A 412 31.44 -8.95 2.11
CA MET A 412 30.96 -8.02 1.09
C MET A 412 32.11 -7.60 0.15
N HIS A 413 33.28 -7.23 0.70
CA HIS A 413 34.46 -6.95 -0.11
C HIS A 413 34.89 -8.16 -0.96
N ALA A 414 34.90 -9.36 -0.38
CA ALA A 414 35.24 -10.57 -1.11
C ALA A 414 34.26 -10.89 -2.27
N VAL A 415 32.97 -10.60 -2.09
CA VAL A 415 31.95 -10.71 -3.14
C VAL A 415 32.23 -9.72 -4.26
N VAL A 416 32.59 -8.48 -3.94
CA VAL A 416 33.00 -7.47 -4.94
C VAL A 416 34.25 -7.95 -5.69
N GLU A 417 35.30 -8.38 -4.98
CA GLU A 417 36.52 -8.90 -5.60
C GLU A 417 36.24 -10.07 -6.55
N PHE A 418 35.37 -10.99 -6.14
CA PHE A 418 35.02 -12.17 -6.94
C PHE A 418 34.21 -11.83 -8.19
N TYR A 419 33.07 -11.15 -8.05
CA TYR A 419 32.13 -10.93 -9.15
C TYR A 419 32.43 -9.69 -9.99
N VAL A 420 33.13 -8.70 -9.44
CA VAL A 420 33.40 -7.43 -10.11
C VAL A 420 34.84 -7.35 -10.59
N ASN A 421 35.81 -7.75 -9.78
CA ASN A 421 37.24 -7.64 -10.13
C ASN A 421 37.81 -8.96 -10.68
N GLY A 422 37.04 -10.04 -10.70
CA GLY A 422 37.42 -11.33 -11.30
C GLY A 422 38.39 -12.17 -10.47
N LYS A 423 38.64 -11.81 -9.20
CA LYS A 423 39.54 -12.52 -8.30
C LYS A 423 38.93 -13.85 -7.84
N GLN A 424 39.27 -14.93 -8.53
CA GLN A 424 38.63 -16.24 -8.41
C GLN A 424 38.81 -16.94 -7.05
N ASP A 425 39.80 -16.54 -6.27
CA ASP A 425 40.12 -17.05 -4.94
C ASP A 425 39.62 -16.13 -3.80
N ALA A 426 38.99 -14.99 -4.12
CA ALA A 426 38.56 -14.00 -3.13
C ALA A 426 37.61 -14.57 -2.07
N LEU A 427 36.79 -15.55 -2.43
CA LEU A 427 35.86 -16.21 -1.51
C LEU A 427 36.48 -17.38 -0.75
N SER A 428 37.69 -17.85 -1.11
CA SER A 428 38.21 -19.15 -0.66
C SER A 428 38.68 -19.16 0.80
N SER A 429 39.13 -18.02 1.33
CA SER A 429 39.64 -17.93 2.72
C SER A 429 38.55 -18.02 3.79
N PHE A 430 37.29 -17.81 3.40
CA PHE A 430 36.18 -17.76 4.35
C PHE A 430 35.66 -19.16 4.71
N PRO A 431 35.32 -19.44 5.97
CA PRO A 431 34.63 -20.66 6.33
C PRO A 431 33.21 -20.72 5.71
N ASP A 432 32.67 -21.94 5.64
CA ASP A 432 31.30 -22.19 5.16
C ASP A 432 30.22 -21.62 6.08
N GLY A 433 30.53 -21.52 7.37
CA GLY A 433 29.66 -20.98 8.41
C GLY A 433 30.36 -19.87 9.18
N SER A 434 29.89 -19.64 10.40
CA SER A 434 30.31 -18.55 11.28
C SER A 434 31.46 -18.90 12.22
N GLU A 435 31.93 -20.15 12.20
CA GLU A 435 32.99 -20.72 13.05
C GLU A 435 34.29 -20.96 12.29
#